data_AF-A0A913XGS7-F1
#
_entry.id   AF-A0A913XGS7-F1
#
_cell.length_a   1.000
_cell.length_b   1.000
_cell.length_c   1.000
_cell.angle_alpha   90.00
_cell.angle_beta   90.00
_cell.angle_gamma   90.00
#
_symmetry.space_group_name_H-M   'P 1'
#
loop_
_entity.id
_entity.type
_entity.pdbx_description
1 polymer ?
#
loop_
_entity_poly.entity_id
_entity_poly.type
_entity_poly.pdbx_seq_one_letter_code
_entity_poly.pdbx_strand_id
1 'polypeptide(L)'
;MRFSHGIFTNWTAILVLQLFMMDIALSVGKQASGNQSTGASTKYVTSAALTPATICTSIHGVTSKQMRFCEKYRSLMASIFEGIAIGIKECKFQFRKRRWNCTSLISKPPLYRNHAVPGTKEDAFTHAIIAAGIAHSVARALSSGNFTLPGVKSDTKNSINNGIQLAKEFLDGQDSKNQEIKLMNTHNNEVGLAIVRESLKRECRCHGASSSCSKRICWESLASFREIGMKIYEKIGCMQRVKTLKTRTRSGLRSTHLILDTQGSRKPRHRCLVNMKKSPTFCEPDRKHHIVGTAGRICNKTASQAEADSCSVLCCGRGYDTHEIVQKSKCFCQFYWCCKVRCKKCKKHFEITRCK
;
A
#
# COMPACT_ATOMS: atom_id res chain seq x y z
N MET A 1 -34.95 -69.48 -13.03
CA MET A 1 -34.11 -70.69 -12.83
C MET A 1 -32.69 -70.27 -12.42
N ARG A 2 -31.77 -71.21 -12.14
CA ARG A 2 -30.42 -70.96 -11.59
C ARG A 2 -29.35 -70.73 -12.70
N PHE A 3 -28.14 -70.40 -12.22
CA PHE A 3 -26.82 -70.33 -12.92
C PHE A 3 -26.60 -69.07 -13.77
N SER A 4 -25.55 -68.25 -13.65
CA SER A 4 -24.21 -68.28 -12.99
C SER A 4 -23.03 -68.65 -13.91
N HIS A 5 -21.96 -67.84 -13.80
CA HIS A 5 -20.69 -67.84 -14.55
C HIS A 5 -20.82 -67.51 -16.06
N GLY A 6 -19.84 -66.85 -16.69
CA GLY A 6 -18.68 -66.17 -16.12
C GLY A 6 -17.61 -65.80 -17.16
N ILE A 7 -16.78 -64.81 -16.81
CA ILE A 7 -15.43 -64.53 -17.36
C ILE A 7 -15.28 -64.52 -18.90
N PHE A 8 -15.09 -63.34 -19.47
CA PHE A 8 -14.12 -63.16 -20.56
C PHE A 8 -13.33 -61.86 -20.40
N THR A 9 -12.13 -61.83 -20.96
CA THR A 9 -11.07 -60.85 -20.70
C THR A 9 -11.11 -59.64 -21.64
N ASN A 10 -10.58 -58.50 -21.18
CA ASN A 10 -9.88 -57.58 -22.08
C ASN A 10 -8.73 -56.85 -21.33
N TRP A 11 -7.49 -57.17 -21.71
CA TRP A 11 -6.27 -56.86 -20.96
C TRP A 11 -5.58 -55.55 -21.43
N THR A 12 -6.35 -54.50 -21.71
CA THR A 12 -5.86 -53.31 -22.42
C THR A 12 -6.12 -51.96 -21.73
N ALA A 13 -6.90 -51.94 -20.63
CA ALA A 13 -7.37 -50.69 -20.01
C ALA A 13 -6.61 -50.23 -18.73
N ILE A 14 -5.64 -51.00 -18.22
CA ILE A 14 -4.95 -50.75 -16.93
C ILE A 14 -3.43 -50.65 -17.12
N LEU A 15 -2.97 -49.86 -18.09
CA LEU A 15 -1.54 -49.70 -18.40
C LEU A 15 -1.10 -48.26 -18.75
N VAL A 16 -1.95 -47.26 -18.48
CA VAL A 16 -1.71 -45.83 -18.82
C VAL A 16 -1.71 -44.90 -17.59
N LEU A 17 -1.90 -45.44 -16.37
CA LEU A 17 -2.02 -44.67 -15.11
C LEU A 17 -0.91 -44.98 -14.07
N GLN A 18 0.26 -45.43 -14.53
CA GLN A 18 1.43 -45.75 -13.68
C GLN A 18 2.75 -45.11 -14.18
N LEU A 19 2.71 -44.12 -15.08
CA LEU A 19 3.91 -43.51 -15.67
C LEU A 19 3.98 -41.99 -15.45
N PHE A 20 4.09 -41.54 -14.19
CA PHE A 20 4.53 -40.17 -13.88
C PHE A 20 5.16 -39.97 -12.48
N MET A 21 5.63 -41.05 -11.82
CA MET A 21 6.15 -41.01 -10.44
C MET A 21 7.35 -41.95 -10.19
N MET A 22 8.45 -41.81 -10.95
CA MET A 22 9.81 -42.07 -10.44
C MET A 22 10.90 -41.52 -11.37
N ASP A 23 12.13 -41.44 -10.84
CA ASP A 23 13.37 -40.89 -11.42
C ASP A 23 13.34 -39.39 -11.77
N ILE A 24 14.41 -38.60 -11.59
CA ILE A 24 15.84 -38.95 -11.37
C ILE A 24 16.37 -38.42 -10.04
N ALA A 25 17.29 -39.15 -9.40
CA ALA A 25 18.19 -38.68 -8.35
C ALA A 25 19.59 -39.31 -8.52
N LEU A 26 20.61 -38.81 -7.79
CA LEU A 26 22.05 -39.19 -7.84
C LEU A 26 22.82 -38.64 -9.07
N SER A 27 24.14 -38.35 -9.07
CA SER A 27 25.20 -38.23 -8.03
C SER A 27 26.52 -37.73 -8.70
N VAL A 28 27.52 -37.05 -8.10
CA VAL A 28 27.73 -36.22 -6.89
C VAL A 28 29.04 -35.41 -7.10
N GLY A 29 29.15 -34.15 -6.61
CA GLY A 29 30.44 -33.46 -6.38
C GLY A 29 30.45 -31.96 -6.73
N LYS A 30 31.20 -31.07 -6.06
CA LYS A 30 32.09 -31.22 -4.86
C LYS A 30 32.07 -29.92 -4.03
N GLN A 31 32.55 -29.95 -2.79
CA GLN A 31 32.46 -28.84 -1.83
C GLN A 31 33.50 -27.71 -2.05
N ALA A 32 33.12 -26.49 -1.67
CA ALA A 32 34.01 -25.46 -1.13
C ALA A 32 33.28 -24.66 -0.03
N SER A 33 33.98 -24.23 1.02
CA SER A 33 33.40 -23.49 2.15
C SER A 33 33.53 -21.98 1.96
N GLY A 34 32.52 -21.21 2.35
CA GLY A 34 32.50 -19.75 2.18
C GLY A 34 31.37 -19.09 2.98
N ASN A 35 31.61 -18.82 4.26
CA ASN A 35 30.60 -18.29 5.17
C ASN A 35 30.45 -16.76 5.03
N GLN A 36 29.48 -16.29 4.25
CA GLN A 36 29.10 -14.87 4.18
C GLN A 36 27.60 -14.63 4.40
N SER A 37 27.30 -13.83 5.40
CA SER A 37 25.95 -13.37 5.79
C SER A 37 25.40 -12.33 4.80
N THR A 38 24.98 -12.79 3.62
CA THR A 38 24.27 -11.95 2.66
C THR A 38 22.84 -11.66 3.16
N GLY A 39 22.51 -10.37 3.30
CA GLY A 39 21.16 -9.95 3.66
C GLY A 39 20.14 -10.40 2.62
N ALA A 40 18.93 -10.78 3.05
CA ALA A 40 17.93 -11.41 2.20
C ALA A 40 17.51 -10.51 1.02
N SER A 41 18.17 -10.71 -0.14
CA SER A 41 17.77 -10.12 -1.40
C SER A 41 16.42 -10.70 -1.79
N THR A 42 15.37 -9.95 -1.45
CA THR A 42 13.99 -10.36 -1.68
C THR A 42 13.79 -10.38 -3.18
N LYS A 43 13.72 -11.57 -3.79
CA LYS A 43 13.28 -11.72 -5.18
C LYS A 43 11.86 -11.21 -5.26
N TYR A 44 11.71 -9.95 -5.66
CA TYR A 44 10.42 -9.26 -5.72
C TYR A 44 9.46 -10.05 -6.59
N VAL A 45 8.22 -10.19 -6.11
CA VAL A 45 7.23 -11.07 -6.73
C VAL A 45 6.97 -10.61 -8.16
N THR A 46 7.44 -11.39 -9.12
CA THR A 46 7.06 -11.29 -10.52
C THR A 46 5.59 -11.67 -10.65
N SER A 47 4.73 -10.66 -10.63
CA SER A 47 3.37 -10.81 -11.15
C SER A 47 3.47 -11.11 -12.65
N ALA A 48 3.40 -12.40 -13.01
CA ALA A 48 3.47 -12.88 -14.38
C ALA A 48 2.22 -12.43 -15.17
N ALA A 49 2.28 -11.20 -15.68
CA ALA A 49 1.21 -10.57 -16.47
C ALA A 49 1.68 -9.32 -17.25
N LEU A 50 2.58 -8.51 -16.69
CA LEU A 50 2.91 -7.18 -17.22
C LEU A 50 4.40 -7.05 -17.57
N THR A 51 4.71 -6.96 -18.86
CA THR A 51 6.04 -6.55 -19.34
C THR A 51 6.07 -5.02 -19.49
N PRO A 52 7.24 -4.37 -19.52
CA PRO A 52 7.32 -2.93 -19.78
C PRO A 52 6.68 -2.51 -21.12
N ALA A 53 6.55 -3.42 -22.10
CA ALA A 53 5.84 -3.15 -23.35
C ALA A 53 4.32 -3.12 -23.18
N THR A 54 3.73 -4.02 -22.38
CA THR A 54 2.27 -4.14 -22.20
C THR A 54 1.72 -3.33 -21.01
N ILE A 55 2.58 -2.80 -20.15
CA ILE A 55 2.16 -2.13 -18.90
C ILE A 55 1.29 -0.90 -19.12
N CYS A 56 1.49 -0.15 -20.20
CA CYS A 56 0.74 1.09 -20.50
C CYS A 56 -0.61 0.83 -21.16
N THR A 57 -0.68 -0.10 -22.12
CA THR A 57 -1.93 -0.48 -22.78
C THR A 57 -2.90 -1.20 -21.83
N SER A 58 -2.37 -1.82 -20.78
CA SER A 58 -3.16 -2.44 -19.71
C SER A 58 -3.86 -1.43 -18.78
N ILE A 59 -3.46 -0.15 -18.73
CA ILE A 59 -4.00 0.80 -17.73
C ILE A 59 -5.31 1.43 -18.22
N HIS A 60 -6.42 0.97 -17.64
CA HIS A 60 -7.72 1.57 -17.90
C HIS A 60 -7.95 2.81 -17.00
N GLY A 61 -8.45 3.90 -17.59
CA GLY A 61 -8.82 5.12 -16.87
C GLY A 61 -7.71 6.16 -16.68
N VAL A 62 -6.53 5.96 -17.27
CA VAL A 62 -5.46 6.99 -17.31
C VAL A 62 -5.78 8.12 -18.29
N THR A 63 -5.23 9.31 -18.01
CA THR A 63 -5.30 10.44 -18.94
C THR A 63 -4.27 10.34 -20.07
N SER A 64 -4.42 11.15 -21.12
CA SER A 64 -3.39 11.30 -22.16
C SER A 64 -2.05 11.81 -21.63
N LYS A 65 -2.01 12.49 -20.47
CA LYS A 65 -0.76 12.90 -19.80
C LYS A 65 -0.10 11.70 -19.12
N GLN A 66 -0.89 10.91 -18.39
CA GLN A 66 -0.43 9.70 -17.72
C GLN A 66 0.00 8.62 -18.73
N MET A 67 -0.65 8.54 -19.90
CA MET A 67 -0.20 7.67 -20.99
C MET A 67 1.18 8.10 -21.50
N ARG A 68 1.37 9.39 -21.85
CA ARG A 68 2.69 9.90 -22.26
C ARG A 68 3.78 9.72 -21.19
N PHE A 69 3.44 9.90 -19.92
CA PHE A 69 4.36 9.59 -18.82
C PHE A 69 4.71 8.09 -18.79
N CYS A 70 3.71 7.22 -18.94
CA CYS A 70 3.90 5.77 -18.98
C CYS A 70 4.80 5.35 -20.15
N GLU A 71 4.58 5.90 -21.35
CA GLU A 71 5.39 5.63 -22.54
C GLU A 71 6.85 6.09 -22.37
N LYS A 72 7.05 7.25 -21.73
CA LYS A 72 8.36 7.84 -21.39
C LYS A 72 9.11 7.04 -20.31
N TYR A 73 8.39 6.42 -19.37
CA TYR A 73 8.96 5.77 -18.18
C TYR A 73 8.46 4.32 -17.95
N ARG A 74 8.27 3.55 -19.03
CA ARG A 74 7.66 2.20 -19.02
C ARG A 74 8.20 1.26 -17.93
N SER A 75 9.52 1.19 -17.77
CA SER A 75 10.19 0.34 -16.78
C SER A 75 9.98 0.78 -15.33
N LEU A 76 9.67 2.06 -15.08
CA LEU A 76 9.41 2.60 -13.74
C LEU A 76 7.97 2.36 -13.25
N MET A 77 7.03 2.09 -14.18
CA MET A 77 5.60 1.95 -13.86
C MET A 77 5.30 0.84 -12.86
N ALA A 78 6.12 -0.24 -12.83
CA ALA A 78 6.04 -1.28 -11.81
C ALA A 78 6.29 -0.73 -10.40
N SER A 79 7.32 0.10 -10.23
CA SER A 79 7.63 0.77 -8.95
C SER A 79 6.52 1.74 -8.52
N ILE A 80 5.88 2.43 -9.48
CA ILE A 80 4.74 3.32 -9.21
C ILE A 80 3.54 2.51 -8.70
N PHE A 81 3.19 1.40 -9.35
CA PHE A 81 2.09 0.53 -8.90
C PHE A 81 2.37 -0.12 -7.54
N GLU A 82 3.61 -0.55 -7.26
CA GLU A 82 4.01 -1.01 -5.92
C GLU A 82 3.85 0.12 -4.89
N GLY A 83 4.24 1.34 -5.24
CA GLY A 83 4.09 2.52 -4.38
C GLY A 83 2.64 2.83 -4.02
N ILE A 84 1.70 2.75 -4.98
CA ILE A 84 0.27 2.90 -4.71
C ILE A 84 -0.24 1.75 -3.81
N ALA A 85 0.20 0.51 -4.05
CA ALA A 85 -0.17 -0.64 -3.24
C ALA A 85 0.35 -0.53 -1.79
N ILE A 86 1.57 -0.04 -1.59
CA ILE A 86 2.17 0.28 -0.29
C ILE A 86 1.38 1.40 0.41
N GLY A 87 1.05 2.47 -0.30
CA GLY A 87 0.21 3.57 0.20
C GLY A 87 -1.17 3.10 0.69
N ILE A 88 -1.86 2.27 -0.11
CA ILE A 88 -3.18 1.72 0.24
C ILE A 88 -3.09 0.70 1.39
N LYS A 89 -2.02 -0.11 1.46
CA LYS A 89 -1.76 -1.03 2.57
C LYS A 89 -1.55 -0.29 3.89
N GLU A 90 -0.80 0.81 3.88
CA GLU A 90 -0.59 1.64 5.06
C GLU A 90 -1.82 2.45 5.44
N CYS A 91 -2.59 2.94 4.46
CA CYS A 91 -3.89 3.57 4.69
C CYS A 91 -4.85 2.63 5.44
N LYS A 92 -4.94 1.37 5.01
CA LYS A 92 -5.71 0.30 5.69
C LYS A 92 -5.18 0.02 7.09
N PHE A 93 -3.86 0.13 7.32
CA PHE A 93 -3.29 0.01 8.67
C PHE A 93 -3.66 1.19 9.58
N GLN A 94 -3.45 2.44 9.14
CA GLN A 94 -3.72 3.64 9.94
C GLN A 94 -5.22 3.75 10.30
N PHE A 95 -6.10 3.50 9.34
CA PHE A 95 -7.56 3.60 9.55
C PHE A 95 -8.23 2.31 10.03
N ARG A 96 -7.49 1.25 10.37
CA ARG A 96 -8.04 -0.08 10.77
C ARG A 96 -9.13 -0.03 11.85
N LYS A 97 -8.99 0.89 12.82
CA LYS A 97 -9.92 1.11 13.95
C LYS A 97 -11.09 2.06 13.62
N ARG A 98 -11.07 2.82 12.51
CA ARG A 98 -12.06 3.86 12.17
C ARG A 98 -13.23 3.29 11.35
N ARG A 99 -14.39 3.99 11.33
CA ARG A 99 -15.60 3.60 10.54
C ARG A 99 -15.31 3.48 9.04
N TRP A 100 -14.66 4.48 8.45
CA TRP A 100 -13.95 4.29 7.19
C TRP A 100 -12.57 3.69 7.47
N ASN A 101 -12.28 2.52 6.91
CA ASN A 101 -11.05 1.76 7.13
C ASN A 101 -10.23 1.53 5.83
N CYS A 102 -10.41 2.41 4.84
CA CYS A 102 -9.70 2.38 3.56
C CYS A 102 -9.90 1.09 2.72
N THR A 103 -10.86 0.22 3.07
CA THR A 103 -11.15 -1.03 2.34
C THR A 103 -11.72 -0.81 0.94
N SER A 104 -12.49 0.28 0.74
CA SER A 104 -13.08 0.62 -0.56
C SER A 104 -12.05 0.93 -1.64
N LEU A 105 -10.81 1.27 -1.27
CA LEU A 105 -9.70 1.42 -2.20
C LEU A 105 -9.24 0.05 -2.69
N ILE A 106 -9.73 -0.33 -3.87
CA ILE A 106 -9.33 -1.55 -4.58
C ILE A 106 -7.95 -1.30 -5.21
N SER A 107 -6.99 -2.16 -4.86
CA SER A 107 -5.61 -2.11 -5.31
C SER A 107 -5.24 -3.39 -6.06
N LYS A 108 -5.91 -3.64 -7.20
CA LYS A 108 -5.54 -4.69 -8.16
C LYS A 108 -5.05 -3.99 -9.43
N PRO A 109 -3.73 -3.89 -9.69
CA PRO A 109 -3.24 -3.43 -10.98
C PRO A 109 -3.88 -4.27 -12.10
N PRO A 110 -4.31 -3.65 -13.22
CA PRO A 110 -4.18 -2.24 -13.57
C PRO A 110 -5.35 -1.33 -13.12
N LEU A 111 -6.34 -1.86 -12.38
CA LEU A 111 -7.62 -1.22 -12.09
C LEU A 111 -7.61 -0.31 -10.84
N TYR A 112 -7.28 0.96 -11.03
CA TYR A 112 -7.44 2.02 -10.02
C TYR A 112 -8.84 2.66 -10.12
N ARG A 113 -9.88 1.88 -9.80
CA ARG A 113 -11.29 2.23 -10.10
C ARG A 113 -12.05 2.95 -8.98
N ASN A 114 -11.63 2.78 -7.72
CA ASN A 114 -12.34 3.28 -6.55
C ASN A 114 -11.48 4.28 -5.77
N HIS A 115 -12.12 5.37 -5.33
CA HIS A 115 -11.52 6.42 -4.51
C HIS A 115 -12.29 6.60 -3.20
N ALA A 116 -11.75 7.41 -2.29
CA ALA A 116 -12.53 7.95 -1.18
C ALA A 116 -13.53 9.01 -1.69
N VAL A 117 -14.45 9.47 -0.85
CA VAL A 117 -15.51 10.40 -1.27
C VAL A 117 -14.89 11.77 -1.64
N PRO A 118 -14.97 12.24 -2.90
CA PRO A 118 -14.13 13.34 -3.36
C PRO A 118 -14.36 14.66 -2.59
N GLY A 119 -13.30 15.19 -2.00
CA GLY A 119 -13.31 16.42 -1.19
C GLY A 119 -13.35 16.21 0.33
N THR A 120 -13.35 14.97 0.82
CA THR A 120 -13.44 14.64 2.27
C THR A 120 -12.07 14.51 2.95
N LYS A 121 -12.06 14.28 4.27
CA LYS A 121 -10.82 14.10 5.05
C LYS A 121 -10.07 12.82 4.66
N GLU A 122 -10.83 11.78 4.35
CA GLU A 122 -10.37 10.46 3.95
C GLU A 122 -9.73 10.50 2.56
N ASP A 123 -10.29 11.32 1.66
CA ASP A 123 -9.75 11.63 0.33
C ASP A 123 -8.46 12.44 0.40
N ALA A 124 -8.43 13.49 1.23
CA ALA A 124 -7.21 14.26 1.50
C ALA A 124 -6.05 13.40 2.03
N PHE A 125 -6.33 12.50 2.98
CA PHE A 125 -5.33 11.54 3.47
C PHE A 125 -4.93 10.53 2.39
N THR A 126 -5.89 10.01 1.63
CA THR A 126 -5.65 9.03 0.54
C THR A 126 -4.69 9.58 -0.50
N HIS A 127 -4.86 10.84 -0.91
CA HIS A 127 -3.95 11.51 -1.84
C HIS A 127 -2.54 11.64 -1.28
N ALA A 128 -2.38 12.11 -0.03
CA ALA A 128 -1.07 12.24 0.60
C ALA A 128 -0.33 10.89 0.77
N ILE A 129 -1.01 9.85 1.24
CA ILE A 129 -0.38 8.53 1.48
C ILE A 129 -0.05 7.79 0.18
N ILE A 130 -0.85 7.95 -0.88
CA ILE A 130 -0.53 7.40 -2.20
C ILE A 130 0.64 8.17 -2.83
N ALA A 131 0.65 9.50 -2.77
CA ALA A 131 1.75 10.31 -3.30
C ALA A 131 3.09 9.97 -2.62
N ALA A 132 3.08 9.85 -1.28
CA ALA A 132 4.23 9.39 -0.52
C ALA A 132 4.66 7.96 -0.89
N GLY A 133 3.70 7.05 -1.11
CA GLY A 133 3.95 5.67 -1.51
C GLY A 133 4.66 5.55 -2.87
N ILE A 134 4.18 6.30 -3.87
CA ILE A 134 4.81 6.38 -5.20
C ILE A 134 6.23 6.92 -5.06
N ALA A 135 6.42 8.07 -4.40
CA ALA A 135 7.73 8.67 -4.24
C ALA A 135 8.73 7.77 -3.50
N HIS A 136 8.30 7.10 -2.42
CA HIS A 136 9.12 6.15 -1.66
C HIS A 136 9.57 4.96 -2.51
N SER A 137 8.65 4.34 -3.24
CA SER A 137 8.96 3.18 -4.09
C SER A 137 9.87 3.54 -5.27
N VAL A 138 9.60 4.65 -5.96
CA VAL A 138 10.42 5.15 -7.08
C VAL A 138 11.81 5.56 -6.59
N ALA A 139 11.91 6.33 -5.51
CA ALA A 139 13.20 6.72 -4.92
C ALA A 139 14.06 5.51 -4.54
N ARG A 140 13.44 4.48 -3.94
CA ARG A 140 14.09 3.21 -3.60
C ARG A 140 14.63 2.49 -4.84
N ALA A 141 13.83 2.38 -5.90
CA ALA A 141 14.24 1.74 -7.16
C ALA A 141 15.38 2.47 -7.88
N LEU A 142 15.39 3.82 -7.82
CA LEU A 142 16.49 4.66 -8.29
C LEU A 142 17.74 4.50 -7.42
N SER A 143 17.60 4.43 -6.09
CA SER A 143 18.75 4.27 -5.17
C SER A 143 19.40 2.88 -5.20
N SER A 144 18.67 1.84 -5.63
CA SER A 144 19.19 0.47 -5.71
C SER A 144 19.78 0.12 -7.07
N GLY A 145 19.75 1.03 -8.04
CA GLY A 145 20.17 0.76 -9.43
C GLY A 145 19.20 -0.13 -10.22
N ASN A 146 18.00 -0.41 -9.71
CA ASN A 146 16.98 -1.20 -10.43
C ASN A 146 16.42 -0.46 -11.64
N PHE A 147 16.55 0.87 -11.67
CA PHE A 147 16.21 1.73 -12.80
C PHE A 147 17.14 2.94 -12.83
N THR A 148 17.69 3.25 -14.01
CA THR A 148 18.59 4.39 -14.24
C THR A 148 17.88 5.43 -15.11
N LEU A 149 17.91 6.70 -14.69
CA LEU A 149 17.36 7.80 -15.47
C LEU A 149 18.33 8.22 -16.58
N PRO A 150 17.87 8.39 -17.84
CA PRO A 150 18.70 8.90 -18.92
C PRO A 150 19.34 10.25 -18.57
N GLY A 151 20.67 10.35 -18.72
CA GLY A 151 21.44 11.57 -18.49
C GLY A 151 21.69 11.95 -17.01
N VAL A 152 21.26 11.15 -16.04
CA VAL A 152 21.38 11.50 -14.60
C VAL A 152 22.40 10.61 -13.88
N LYS A 153 23.39 11.23 -13.22
CA LYS A 153 24.35 10.51 -12.35
C LYS A 153 23.66 10.02 -11.08
N SER A 154 23.82 8.73 -10.75
CA SER A 154 23.21 8.11 -9.58
C SER A 154 23.96 8.47 -8.29
N ASP A 155 23.40 9.43 -7.54
CA ASP A 155 23.67 9.67 -6.12
C ASP A 155 22.34 9.50 -5.37
N THR A 156 22.35 8.83 -4.21
CA THR A 156 21.16 8.53 -3.40
C THR A 156 20.31 9.77 -3.14
N LYS A 157 20.92 10.93 -2.87
CA LYS A 157 20.20 12.19 -2.62
C LYS A 157 19.48 12.72 -3.87
N ASN A 158 20.10 12.54 -5.03
CA ASN A 158 19.48 12.85 -6.33
C ASN A 158 18.37 11.84 -6.64
N SER A 159 18.61 10.54 -6.46
CA SER A 159 17.61 9.48 -6.65
C SER A 159 16.34 9.69 -5.82
N ILE A 160 16.46 10.19 -4.59
CA ILE A 160 15.30 10.54 -3.75
C ILE A 160 14.53 11.75 -4.31
N ASN A 161 15.22 12.84 -4.65
CA ASN A 161 14.57 14.04 -5.19
C ASN A 161 13.93 13.78 -6.56
N ASN A 162 14.59 12.99 -7.41
CA ASN A 162 14.06 12.50 -8.67
C ASN A 162 12.81 11.64 -8.45
N GLY A 163 12.81 10.74 -7.46
CA GLY A 163 11.64 9.92 -7.15
C GLY A 163 10.43 10.73 -6.68
N ILE A 164 10.65 11.80 -5.92
CA ILE A 164 9.60 12.77 -5.57
C ILE A 164 9.10 13.53 -6.81
N GLN A 165 10.01 13.98 -7.68
CA GLN A 165 9.64 14.73 -8.89
C GLN A 165 8.86 13.88 -9.90
N LEU A 166 9.24 12.61 -10.10
CA LEU A 166 8.55 11.66 -10.98
C LEU A 166 7.19 11.25 -10.42
N ALA A 167 7.07 11.08 -9.09
CA ALA A 167 5.79 10.87 -8.44
C ALA A 167 4.84 12.06 -8.70
N LYS A 168 5.35 13.30 -8.58
CA LYS A 168 4.61 14.52 -8.89
C LYS A 168 4.18 14.58 -10.37
N GLU A 169 5.09 14.36 -11.31
CA GLU A 169 4.78 14.38 -12.77
C GLU A 169 3.66 13.39 -13.13
N PHE A 170 3.68 12.18 -12.55
CA PHE A 170 2.61 11.18 -12.72
C PHE A 170 1.26 11.59 -12.10
N LEU A 171 1.29 12.22 -10.91
CA LEU A 171 0.11 12.64 -10.17
C LEU A 171 -0.57 13.89 -10.74
N ASP A 172 0.20 14.91 -11.13
CA ASP A 172 -0.33 16.11 -11.79
C ASP A 172 -0.89 15.81 -13.20
N GLY A 173 -0.45 14.69 -13.78
CA GLY A 173 -1.06 14.06 -14.96
C GLY A 173 -2.49 13.56 -14.74
N GLN A 174 -2.93 13.31 -13.49
CA GLN A 174 -4.30 12.91 -13.18
C GLN A 174 -5.26 14.11 -13.33
N ASP A 175 -6.12 14.09 -14.35
CA ASP A 175 -7.04 15.19 -14.65
C ASP A 175 -8.44 14.89 -14.11
N SER A 176 -8.74 15.44 -12.93
CA SER A 176 -10.12 15.58 -12.46
C SER A 176 -10.85 16.62 -13.33
N LYS A 177 -12.03 16.26 -13.86
CA LYS A 177 -12.95 17.23 -14.51
C LYS A 177 -13.39 18.34 -13.55
N ASN A 178 -13.36 18.10 -12.25
CA ASN A 178 -13.58 19.11 -11.22
C ASN A 178 -12.23 19.76 -10.82
N GLN A 179 -12.00 20.98 -11.31
CA GLN A 179 -10.81 21.79 -11.04
C GLN A 179 -10.63 22.10 -9.53
N GLU A 180 -11.72 22.22 -8.77
CA GLU A 180 -11.66 22.55 -7.35
C GLU A 180 -11.10 21.38 -6.52
N ILE A 181 -11.59 20.16 -6.82
CA ILE A 181 -11.02 18.92 -6.29
C ILE A 181 -9.58 18.73 -6.79
N LYS A 182 -9.25 19.08 -8.04
CA LYS A 182 -7.85 18.97 -8.53
C LYS A 182 -6.88 19.81 -7.68
N LEU A 183 -7.24 21.07 -7.37
CA LEU A 183 -6.44 21.93 -6.49
C LEU A 183 -6.27 21.34 -5.09
N MET A 184 -7.34 20.78 -4.51
CA MET A 184 -7.28 20.10 -3.21
C MET A 184 -6.34 18.89 -3.25
N ASN A 185 -6.42 18.09 -4.31
CA ASN A 185 -5.66 16.85 -4.44
C ASN A 185 -4.17 17.12 -4.70
N THR A 186 -3.81 18.09 -5.54
CA THR A 186 -2.41 18.53 -5.73
C THR A 186 -1.82 19.06 -4.41
N HIS A 187 -2.55 19.86 -3.62
CA HIS A 187 -2.06 20.30 -2.29
C HIS A 187 -1.79 19.11 -1.37
N ASN A 188 -2.73 18.15 -1.28
CA ASN A 188 -2.56 16.98 -0.40
C ASN A 188 -1.45 16.03 -0.89
N ASN A 189 -1.27 15.87 -2.21
CA ASN A 189 -0.13 15.17 -2.78
C ASN A 189 1.19 15.80 -2.31
N GLU A 190 1.32 17.13 -2.42
CA GLU A 190 2.53 17.87 -1.99
C GLU A 190 2.82 17.71 -0.50
N VAL A 191 1.80 17.70 0.37
CA VAL A 191 1.98 17.40 1.80
C VAL A 191 2.58 15.99 2.01
N GLY A 192 2.11 15.00 1.25
CA GLY A 192 2.67 13.64 1.27
C GLY A 192 4.12 13.58 0.78
N LEU A 193 4.41 14.21 -0.35
CA LEU A 193 5.75 14.30 -0.94
C LEU A 193 6.75 15.04 -0.04
N ALA A 194 6.32 16.13 0.60
CA ALA A 194 7.10 16.85 1.58
C ALA A 194 7.45 15.97 2.78
N ILE A 195 6.51 15.18 3.31
CA ILE A 195 6.77 14.28 4.45
C ILE A 195 7.75 13.16 4.11
N VAL A 196 7.82 12.69 2.85
CA VAL A 196 8.89 11.76 2.41
C VAL A 196 10.26 12.44 2.53
N ARG A 197 10.40 13.69 2.05
CA ARG A 197 11.66 14.47 2.12
C ARG A 197 12.03 14.86 3.57
N GLU A 198 11.05 15.24 4.38
CA GLU A 198 11.23 15.55 5.82
C GLU A 198 11.43 14.28 6.69
N SER A 199 11.35 13.08 6.10
CA SER A 199 11.58 11.80 6.80
C SER A 199 12.87 11.09 6.39
N LEU A 200 13.77 11.75 5.67
CA LEU A 200 15.07 11.14 5.34
C LEU A 200 15.93 10.99 6.59
N LYS A 201 16.63 9.85 6.68
CA LYS A 201 17.48 9.51 7.83
C LYS A 201 18.92 9.36 7.40
N ARG A 202 19.85 9.93 8.18
CA ARG A 202 21.29 9.70 7.99
C ARG A 202 21.65 8.34 8.60
N GLU A 203 21.70 7.32 7.76
CA GLU A 203 22.27 6.03 8.13
C GLU A 203 23.79 6.11 8.07
N CYS A 204 24.46 5.31 8.89
CA CYS A 204 25.92 5.19 8.90
C CYS A 204 26.34 3.74 9.17
N ARG A 205 27.41 3.27 8.51
CA ARG A 205 28.13 2.05 8.90
C ARG A 205 29.51 2.39 9.45
N CYS A 206 29.88 1.66 10.49
CA CYS A 206 31.19 1.67 11.10
C CYS A 206 32.14 0.73 10.34
N HIS A 207 33.39 1.15 10.18
CA HIS A 207 34.44 0.41 9.51
C HIS A 207 35.73 0.52 10.34
N GLY A 208 36.25 -0.62 10.78
CA GLY A 208 37.41 -0.72 11.67
C GLY A 208 37.64 -2.17 12.10
N ALA A 209 38.80 -2.44 12.69
CA ALA A 209 39.12 -3.77 13.22
C ALA A 209 38.06 -4.22 14.24
N SER A 210 37.68 -5.50 14.19
CA SER A 210 36.67 -6.11 15.08
C SER A 210 35.37 -5.30 15.24
N SER A 211 34.88 -4.70 14.14
CA SER A 211 33.68 -3.84 14.06
C SER A 211 33.74 -2.50 14.80
N SER A 212 34.93 -2.05 15.21
CA SER A 212 35.15 -0.70 15.74
C SER A 212 34.74 0.40 14.74
N CYS A 213 34.37 1.58 15.26
CA CYS A 213 33.87 2.71 14.45
C CYS A 213 34.94 3.77 14.10
N SER A 214 36.22 3.37 14.05
CA SER A 214 37.36 4.27 13.80
C SER A 214 37.25 5.02 12.47
N LYS A 215 36.61 4.42 11.46
CA LYS A 215 36.09 5.10 10.27
C LYS A 215 34.58 4.90 10.19
N ARG A 216 33.85 5.91 9.71
CA ARG A 216 32.39 5.89 9.57
C ARG A 216 31.99 6.43 8.21
N ILE A 217 31.21 5.66 7.45
CA ILE A 217 30.62 6.07 6.17
C ILE A 217 29.12 6.27 6.40
N CYS A 218 28.54 7.36 5.86
CA CYS A 218 27.13 7.69 6.04
C CYS A 218 26.45 8.09 4.72
N TRP A 219 25.14 7.91 4.64
CA TRP A 219 24.29 8.31 3.52
C TRP A 219 22.91 8.77 4.01
N GLU A 220 22.21 9.55 3.19
CA GLU A 220 20.76 9.75 3.36
C GLU A 220 20.00 8.49 2.91
N SER A 221 18.98 8.11 3.68
CA SER A 221 18.17 6.90 3.48
C SER A 221 16.69 7.22 3.62
N LEU A 222 15.84 6.43 2.97
CA LEU A 222 14.39 6.50 3.13
C LEU A 222 13.97 5.87 4.47
N ALA A 223 13.25 6.60 5.32
CA ALA A 223 12.60 6.00 6.48
C ALA A 223 11.63 4.87 6.10
N SER A 224 11.29 4.03 7.08
CA SER A 224 10.27 3.00 6.90
C SER A 224 8.93 3.62 6.48
N PHE A 225 8.19 2.97 5.59
CA PHE A 225 6.91 3.53 5.13
C PHE A 225 5.86 3.62 6.25
N ARG A 226 6.00 2.82 7.32
CA ARG A 226 5.22 2.94 8.56
C ARG A 226 5.42 4.30 9.23
N GLU A 227 6.65 4.79 9.32
CA GLU A 227 6.97 6.10 9.90
C GLU A 227 6.38 7.24 9.07
N ILE A 228 6.50 7.16 7.74
CA ILE A 228 5.90 8.11 6.81
C ILE A 228 4.37 8.10 6.95
N GLY A 229 3.76 6.92 7.05
CA GLY A 229 2.32 6.75 7.29
C GLY A 229 1.82 7.37 8.60
N MET A 230 2.59 7.24 9.69
CA MET A 230 2.27 7.89 10.97
C MET A 230 2.35 9.42 10.87
N LYS A 231 3.44 9.96 10.30
CA LYS A 231 3.63 11.41 10.11
C LYS A 231 2.57 12.05 9.20
N ILE A 232 2.01 11.32 8.24
CA ILE A 232 0.88 11.76 7.40
C ILE A 232 -0.44 11.69 8.20
N TYR A 233 -0.64 10.64 9.01
CA TYR A 233 -1.84 10.49 9.84
C TYR A 233 -1.93 11.57 10.93
N GLU A 234 -0.80 11.98 11.52
CA GLU A 234 -0.70 13.14 12.41
C GLU A 234 -1.23 14.44 11.78
N LYS A 235 -1.07 14.64 10.46
CA LYS A 235 -1.56 15.87 9.78
C LYS A 235 -3.09 15.98 9.75
N ILE A 236 -3.83 14.92 10.07
CA ILE A 236 -5.29 15.00 10.30
C ILE A 236 -5.59 15.97 11.47
N GLY A 237 -4.72 16.03 12.47
CA GLY A 237 -4.88 16.93 13.63
C GLY A 237 -4.79 18.42 13.30
N CYS A 238 -4.14 18.80 12.19
CA CYS A 238 -4.08 20.20 11.71
C CYS A 238 -4.85 20.45 10.41
N MET A 239 -5.68 19.49 9.98
CA MET A 239 -6.38 19.54 8.69
C MET A 239 -7.34 20.73 8.59
N GLN A 240 -7.26 21.49 7.50
CA GLN A 240 -8.00 22.75 7.33
C GLN A 240 -9.14 22.64 6.31
N ARG A 241 -10.29 23.26 6.62
CA ARG A 241 -11.37 23.44 5.65
C ARG A 241 -11.02 24.51 4.63
N VAL A 242 -11.18 24.19 3.34
CA VAL A 242 -10.88 25.10 2.22
C VAL A 242 -12.00 25.19 1.20
N LYS A 243 -12.04 26.31 0.49
CA LYS A 243 -12.83 26.58 -0.72
C LYS A 243 -11.92 27.15 -1.81
N THR A 244 -12.38 27.23 -3.06
CA THR A 244 -11.58 27.86 -4.12
C THR A 244 -11.90 29.35 -4.29
N LEU A 245 -10.86 30.13 -4.57
CA LEU A 245 -11.03 31.46 -5.13
C LEU A 245 -11.18 31.35 -6.65
N LYS A 246 -12.23 31.96 -7.18
CA LYS A 246 -12.54 32.01 -8.62
C LYS A 246 -12.08 33.34 -9.21
N THR A 247 -11.30 33.27 -10.28
CA THR A 247 -10.67 34.42 -10.94
C THR A 247 -11.07 34.43 -12.41
N ARG A 248 -11.36 35.63 -12.96
CA ARG A 248 -11.68 35.77 -14.39
C ARG A 248 -10.41 35.59 -15.21
N THR A 249 -10.44 34.68 -16.17
CA THR A 249 -9.33 34.40 -17.11
C THR A 249 -9.79 34.65 -18.54
N ARG A 250 -8.85 34.64 -19.52
CA ARG A 250 -9.19 34.67 -20.96
C ARG A 250 -10.14 33.54 -21.39
N SER A 251 -10.25 32.47 -20.61
CA SER A 251 -11.10 31.29 -20.85
C SER A 251 -12.21 31.15 -19.80
N GLY A 252 -12.78 32.29 -19.39
CA GLY A 252 -13.88 32.36 -18.42
C GLY A 252 -13.43 32.36 -16.96
N LEU A 253 -14.41 32.29 -16.06
CA LEU A 253 -14.19 32.26 -14.61
C LEU A 253 -13.65 30.87 -14.20
N ARG A 254 -12.45 30.83 -13.60
CA ARG A 254 -11.81 29.57 -13.18
C ARG A 254 -11.35 29.61 -11.74
N SER A 255 -11.44 28.48 -11.04
CA SER A 255 -10.84 28.29 -9.73
C SER A 255 -9.32 28.22 -9.85
N THR A 256 -8.61 29.16 -9.22
CA THR A 256 -7.15 29.30 -9.35
C THR A 256 -6.39 28.83 -8.11
N HIS A 257 -6.90 29.12 -6.91
CA HIS A 257 -6.20 28.87 -5.65
C HIS A 257 -7.15 28.39 -4.54
N LEU A 258 -6.59 27.69 -3.55
CA LEU A 258 -7.27 27.34 -2.31
C LEU A 258 -7.20 28.50 -1.30
N ILE A 259 -8.32 28.79 -0.65
CA ILE A 259 -8.44 29.71 0.49
C ILE A 259 -9.18 29.02 1.64
N LEU A 260 -8.96 29.48 2.87
CA LEU A 260 -9.62 28.95 4.05
C LEU A 260 -11.13 29.23 4.02
N ASP A 261 -11.91 28.26 4.48
CA ASP A 261 -13.37 28.35 4.46
C ASP A 261 -13.89 29.47 5.38
N THR A 262 -13.26 29.64 6.55
CA THR A 262 -13.68 30.51 7.66
C THR A 262 -12.82 31.75 7.89
N GLN A 263 -11.75 31.97 7.10
CA GLN A 263 -10.77 33.05 7.34
C GLN A 263 -10.48 33.89 6.08
N GLY A 264 -11.55 34.26 5.36
CA GLY A 264 -11.46 35.09 4.15
C GLY A 264 -10.53 34.51 3.07
N SER A 265 -9.82 35.38 2.36
CA SER A 265 -8.93 35.00 1.25
C SER A 265 -7.58 34.41 1.69
N ARG A 266 -7.42 34.00 2.95
CA ARG A 266 -6.16 33.45 3.49
C ARG A 266 -5.86 32.07 2.89
N LYS A 267 -4.62 31.87 2.41
CA LYS A 267 -4.14 30.56 1.90
C LYS A 267 -3.99 29.53 3.05
N PRO A 268 -4.19 28.22 2.79
CA PRO A 268 -3.97 27.16 3.78
C PRO A 268 -2.48 26.96 4.13
N ARG A 269 -2.22 26.27 5.25
CA ARG A 269 -0.87 25.90 5.70
C ARG A 269 -0.28 24.79 4.81
N HIS A 270 0.88 25.03 4.21
CA HIS A 270 1.58 24.10 3.32
C HIS A 270 1.97 22.74 3.95
N ARG A 271 2.05 22.65 5.28
CA ARG A 271 2.36 21.42 6.05
C ARG A 271 1.13 20.68 6.61
N CYS A 272 -0.08 21.14 6.31
CA CYS A 272 -1.33 20.53 6.76
C CYS A 272 -2.19 20.08 5.59
N LEU A 273 -2.90 18.96 5.77
CA LEU A 273 -3.88 18.46 4.81
C LEU A 273 -5.08 19.42 4.72
N VAL A 274 -5.79 19.38 3.60
CA VAL A 274 -6.94 20.25 3.34
C VAL A 274 -8.14 19.47 2.80
N ASN A 275 -9.34 19.80 3.27
CA ASN A 275 -10.59 19.17 2.82
C ASN A 275 -11.66 20.22 2.50
N MET A 276 -12.49 19.97 1.48
CA MET A 276 -13.58 20.88 1.09
C MET A 276 -14.91 20.51 1.74
N LYS A 277 -15.25 19.23 1.79
CA LYS A 277 -16.54 18.70 2.27
C LYS A 277 -16.43 18.12 3.68
N LYS A 278 -17.55 18.06 4.40
CA LYS A 278 -17.66 17.21 5.58
C LYS A 278 -17.66 15.74 5.14
N SER A 279 -17.04 14.86 5.93
CA SER A 279 -17.07 13.42 5.69
C SER A 279 -18.47 12.84 6.00
N PRO A 280 -18.93 11.79 5.28
CA PRO A 280 -20.17 11.09 5.61
C PRO A 280 -20.00 10.25 6.90
N THR A 281 -21.09 9.66 7.39
CA THR A 281 -21.11 8.88 8.65
C THR A 281 -20.35 7.54 8.55
N PHE A 282 -20.28 6.98 7.34
CA PHE A 282 -19.74 5.65 7.01
C PHE A 282 -20.40 4.46 7.73
N CYS A 283 -21.53 4.65 8.42
CA CYS A 283 -22.24 3.60 9.16
C CYS A 283 -22.95 2.60 8.23
N GLU A 284 -23.66 3.12 7.22
CA GLU A 284 -24.45 2.35 6.26
C GLU A 284 -23.74 2.23 4.90
N PRO A 285 -24.02 1.18 4.12
CA PRO A 285 -23.47 1.02 2.78
C PRO A 285 -24.06 2.03 1.78
N ASP A 286 -23.20 2.64 0.96
CA ASP A 286 -23.59 3.50 -0.15
C ASP A 286 -22.78 3.10 -1.40
N ARG A 287 -23.46 2.47 -2.37
CA ARG A 287 -22.84 1.99 -3.62
C ARG A 287 -22.32 3.13 -4.50
N LYS A 288 -22.97 4.31 -4.48
CA LYS A 288 -22.64 5.50 -5.30
C LYS A 288 -21.36 6.18 -4.81
N HIS A 289 -21.10 6.14 -3.51
CA HIS A 289 -19.90 6.72 -2.90
C HIS A 289 -18.88 5.67 -2.42
N HIS A 290 -19.06 4.41 -2.84
CA HIS A 290 -18.21 3.25 -2.47
C HIS A 290 -18.03 3.06 -0.95
N ILE A 291 -19.06 3.38 -0.17
CA ILE A 291 -19.08 3.14 1.28
C ILE A 291 -19.58 1.72 1.53
N VAL A 292 -18.84 0.95 2.33
CA VAL A 292 -19.14 -0.46 2.65
C VAL A 292 -20.07 -0.60 3.88
N GLY A 293 -20.18 0.45 4.69
CA GLY A 293 -20.84 0.41 6.01
C GLY A 293 -19.94 -0.20 7.09
N THR A 294 -20.50 -0.38 8.30
CA THR A 294 -19.80 -1.01 9.43
C THR A 294 -20.34 -2.37 9.87
N ALA A 295 -21.41 -2.87 9.24
CA ALA A 295 -21.98 -4.19 9.52
C ALA A 295 -20.94 -5.32 9.40
N GLY A 296 -21.05 -6.34 10.26
CA GLY A 296 -20.14 -7.50 10.33
C GLY A 296 -18.70 -7.21 10.78
N ARG A 297 -18.32 -5.94 10.98
CA ARG A 297 -16.96 -5.56 11.41
C ARG A 297 -16.70 -5.94 12.85
N ILE A 298 -15.49 -6.43 13.12
CA ILE A 298 -15.00 -6.66 14.47
C ILE A 298 -14.85 -5.32 15.19
N CYS A 299 -15.35 -5.26 16.42
CA CYS A 299 -15.26 -4.12 17.34
C CYS A 299 -14.80 -4.60 18.72
N ASN A 300 -14.32 -3.68 19.57
CA ASN A 300 -13.95 -3.98 20.94
C ASN A 300 -15.08 -3.57 21.90
N LYS A 301 -15.64 -4.54 22.63
CA LYS A 301 -16.74 -4.29 23.59
C LYS A 301 -16.26 -3.70 24.93
N THR A 302 -14.97 -3.81 25.26
CA THR A 302 -14.40 -3.25 26.49
C THR A 302 -13.67 -1.92 26.28
N ALA A 303 -13.63 -1.42 25.03
CA ALA A 303 -13.00 -0.15 24.70
C ALA A 303 -13.92 1.04 25.04
N SER A 304 -13.30 2.12 25.52
CA SER A 304 -13.96 3.37 25.89
C SER A 304 -14.63 4.05 24.69
N GLN A 305 -15.64 4.89 24.91
CA GLN A 305 -16.29 5.65 23.81
C GLN A 305 -15.35 6.65 23.11
N ALA A 306 -14.18 6.94 23.67
CA ALA A 306 -13.13 7.73 23.02
C ALA A 306 -12.37 6.94 21.94
N GLU A 307 -12.40 5.60 21.99
CA GLU A 307 -11.71 4.73 21.05
C GLU A 307 -12.57 4.45 19.81
N ALA A 308 -11.96 4.63 18.62
CA ALA A 308 -12.65 4.54 17.34
C ALA A 308 -13.28 3.17 17.04
N ASP A 309 -12.71 2.10 17.59
CA ASP A 309 -13.13 0.70 17.45
C ASP A 309 -13.94 0.18 18.64
N SER A 310 -14.28 1.01 19.62
CA SER A 310 -15.31 0.66 20.60
C SER A 310 -16.61 0.32 19.87
N CYS A 311 -17.28 -0.77 20.26
CA CYS A 311 -18.52 -1.19 19.61
C CYS A 311 -19.60 -0.10 19.62
N SER A 312 -19.63 0.72 20.69
CA SER A 312 -20.48 1.93 20.80
C SER A 312 -20.28 2.91 19.63
N VAL A 313 -19.02 3.15 19.24
CA VAL A 313 -18.64 4.07 18.16
C VAL A 313 -18.72 3.40 16.80
N LEU A 314 -18.22 2.18 16.66
CA LEU A 314 -18.05 1.52 15.36
C LEU A 314 -19.36 0.97 14.80
N CYS A 315 -20.25 0.46 15.65
CA CYS A 315 -21.51 -0.16 15.25
C CYS A 315 -22.68 0.83 15.13
N CYS A 316 -22.43 2.13 15.32
CA CYS A 316 -23.38 3.22 15.10
C CYS A 316 -24.76 3.04 15.78
N GLY A 317 -24.80 2.44 16.97
CA GLY A 317 -26.03 2.20 17.71
C GLY A 317 -26.82 0.93 17.33
N ARG A 318 -26.46 0.23 16.24
CA ARG A 318 -27.15 -1.01 15.79
C ARG A 318 -26.90 -2.24 16.69
N GLY A 319 -26.07 -2.09 17.74
CA GLY A 319 -25.63 -3.19 18.58
C GLY A 319 -24.59 -4.08 17.91
N TYR A 320 -24.33 -5.23 18.54
CA TYR A 320 -23.32 -6.19 18.12
C TYR A 320 -23.69 -7.60 18.55
N ASP A 321 -23.13 -8.60 17.87
CA ASP A 321 -23.19 -10.01 18.22
C ASP A 321 -21.80 -10.51 18.64
N THR A 322 -21.77 -11.47 19.55
CA THR A 322 -20.55 -12.01 20.16
C THR A 322 -20.46 -13.50 19.88
N HIS A 323 -19.32 -13.95 19.34
CA HIS A 323 -19.08 -15.35 19.01
C HIS A 323 -17.73 -15.82 19.55
N GLU A 324 -17.70 -17.01 20.12
CA GLU A 324 -16.45 -17.70 20.45
C GLU A 324 -15.86 -18.36 19.19
N ILE A 325 -14.55 -18.23 18.99
CA ILE A 325 -13.81 -18.94 17.94
C ILE A 325 -12.61 -19.70 18.51
N VAL A 326 -12.34 -20.88 17.95
CA VAL A 326 -11.21 -21.73 18.36
C VAL A 326 -10.09 -21.64 17.32
N GLN A 327 -9.10 -20.78 17.57
CA GLN A 327 -7.94 -20.63 16.70
C GLN A 327 -6.85 -21.64 17.05
N LYS A 328 -6.34 -22.38 16.06
CA LYS A 328 -5.19 -23.28 16.22
C LYS A 328 -3.89 -22.45 16.15
N SER A 329 -3.06 -22.49 17.20
CA SER A 329 -1.76 -21.80 17.24
C SER A 329 -0.61 -22.77 17.50
N LYS A 330 0.61 -22.38 17.11
CA LYS A 330 1.83 -23.01 17.65
C LYS A 330 2.01 -22.56 19.10
N CYS A 331 2.53 -23.44 19.95
CA CYS A 331 2.75 -23.22 21.37
C CYS A 331 3.90 -24.10 21.88
N PHE A 332 4.45 -23.79 23.05
CA PHE A 332 5.55 -24.55 23.67
C PHE A 332 6.66 -24.89 22.67
N CYS A 333 7.15 -23.85 21.98
CA CYS A 333 8.19 -23.99 20.96
C CYS A 333 9.56 -24.18 21.62
N GLN A 334 10.22 -25.30 21.33
CA GLN A 334 11.59 -25.58 21.75
C GLN A 334 12.52 -25.46 20.55
N PHE A 335 13.64 -24.76 20.74
CA PHE A 335 14.74 -24.72 19.79
C PHE A 335 15.71 -25.86 20.10
N TYR A 336 16.04 -26.63 19.07
CA TYR A 336 17.06 -27.68 19.11
C TYR A 336 18.29 -27.14 18.38
N TRP A 337 19.45 -27.27 19.03
CA TRP A 337 20.74 -26.98 18.40
C TRP A 337 20.89 -27.77 17.09
N CYS A 338 21.62 -27.23 16.11
CA CYS A 338 21.38 -27.50 14.68
C CYS A 338 20.02 -26.97 14.17
N CYS A 339 19.68 -25.74 14.57
CA CYS A 339 18.74 -24.84 13.89
C CYS A 339 17.26 -25.30 13.72
N LYS A 340 16.77 -26.25 14.51
CA LYS A 340 15.42 -26.82 14.34
C LYS A 340 14.48 -26.40 15.47
N VAL A 341 13.42 -25.64 15.14
CA VAL A 341 12.33 -25.35 16.09
C VAL A 341 11.23 -26.41 15.98
N ARG A 342 10.84 -27.04 17.10
CA ARG A 342 9.62 -27.86 17.19
C ARG A 342 8.62 -27.18 18.12
N CYS A 343 7.33 -27.18 17.78
CA CYS A 343 6.26 -26.61 18.60
C CYS A 343 5.09 -27.59 18.70
N LYS A 344 4.38 -27.59 19.83
CA LYS A 344 3.07 -28.25 19.95
C LYS A 344 2.00 -27.43 19.20
N LYS A 345 0.91 -28.08 18.81
CA LYS A 345 -0.29 -27.44 18.25
C LYS A 345 -1.30 -27.25 19.39
N CYS A 346 -1.56 -26.00 19.79
CA CYS A 346 -2.60 -25.69 20.77
C CYS A 346 -3.88 -25.20 20.09
N LYS A 347 -5.01 -25.39 20.76
CA LYS A 347 -6.22 -24.59 20.55
C LYS A 347 -6.13 -23.37 21.47
N LYS A 348 -6.53 -22.19 20.99
CA LYS A 348 -6.83 -21.02 21.82
C LYS A 348 -8.25 -20.58 21.52
N HIS A 349 -8.99 -20.32 22.59
CA HIS A 349 -10.36 -19.82 22.54
C HIS A 349 -10.29 -18.30 22.57
N PHE A 350 -11.00 -17.64 21.67
CA PHE A 350 -11.05 -16.18 21.56
C PHE A 350 -12.49 -15.74 21.34
N GLU A 351 -12.92 -14.74 22.09
CA GLU A 351 -14.19 -14.07 21.84
C GLU A 351 -14.01 -13.00 20.75
N ILE A 352 -14.86 -13.02 19.71
CA ILE A 352 -14.94 -11.97 18.68
C ILE A 352 -16.33 -11.36 18.72
N THR A 353 -16.38 -10.06 18.98
CA THR A 353 -17.60 -9.26 18.88
C THR A 353 -17.64 -8.51 17.54
N ARG A 354 -18.80 -8.50 16.88
CA ARG A 354 -19.04 -7.91 15.55
C ARG A 354 -20.25 -6.99 15.56
N CYS A 355 -20.14 -5.86 14.89
CA CYS A 355 -21.28 -4.98 14.65
C CYS A 355 -22.38 -5.69 13.83
N LYS A 356 -23.64 -5.42 14.18
CA LYS A 356 -24.79 -5.69 13.30
C LYS A 356 -24.74 -4.74 12.10
#